data_AF-A0A7K1VQJ1-F1
#
_entry.id   AF-A0A7K1VQJ1-F1
#
_cell.length_a   1.000
_cell.length_b   1.000
_cell.length_c   1.000
_cell.angle_alpha   90.00
_cell.angle_beta   90.00
_cell.angle_gamma   90.00
#
_symmetry.space_group_name_H-M   'P 1'
#
loop_
_entity.id
_entity.type
_entity.pdbx_description
1 polymer ?
#
loop_
_entity_poly.entity_id
_entity_poly.type
_entity_poly.pdbx_seq_one_letter_code
_entity_poly.pdbx_strand_id
1 'polypeptide(L)'
;MLAAIARDGFSAEAAPPPPEPEPVVEPVADTTDVAEARAETAEEFNSYDGDSAAEIAESAPTTGYSLSAVFNTALQYQGVPYVFGGADPSGFDCSGFVMYVFAQYGISMPHSSTAQGAMGTPVSLADAQPGDLVIMDGHDGFYAGNGNILHAPYEGASVRVQPIWTSDYSIVRIPG
;
A
#
# COMPACT_ATOMS: atom_id res chain seq x y z
N MET A 1 1.91 -5.53 -67.13
CA MET A 1 1.77 -4.07 -67.29
C MET A 1 1.61 -3.50 -65.88
N LEU A 2 2.62 -2.84 -65.27
CA LEU A 2 3.11 -1.47 -65.54
C LEU A 2 1.94 -0.47 -65.61
N ALA A 3 1.87 0.65 -64.90
CA ALA A 3 2.82 1.43 -64.10
C ALA A 3 2.00 2.31 -63.11
N ALA A 4 2.44 2.55 -61.87
CA ALA A 4 3.18 3.73 -61.38
C ALA A 4 2.57 5.12 -61.71
N ILE A 5 2.38 5.94 -60.67
CA ILE A 5 3.03 7.26 -60.47
C ILE A 5 2.83 7.72 -59.01
N ALA A 6 3.94 8.11 -58.40
CA ALA A 6 4.11 8.69 -57.07
C ALA A 6 3.79 10.19 -57.04
N ARG A 7 3.69 10.79 -55.83
CA ARG A 7 4.44 12.00 -55.39
C ARG A 7 4.47 12.13 -53.85
N ASP A 8 5.66 11.91 -53.31
CA ASP A 8 6.42 12.59 -52.24
C ASP A 8 5.74 13.38 -51.10
N GLY A 9 6.27 13.16 -49.89
CA GLY A 9 6.73 14.29 -49.06
C GLY A 9 6.42 14.21 -47.57
N PHE A 10 7.16 13.42 -46.79
CA PHE A 10 7.60 13.83 -45.44
C PHE A 10 8.78 12.95 -44.98
N SER A 11 9.99 13.51 -45.08
CA SER A 11 11.20 12.95 -44.47
C SER A 11 11.36 13.63 -43.10
N ALA A 12 11.16 12.88 -42.02
CA ALA A 12 11.59 13.31 -40.70
C ALA A 12 13.03 12.81 -40.50
N GLU A 13 13.98 13.69 -40.77
CA GLU A 13 15.37 13.51 -40.38
C GLU A 13 15.44 13.60 -38.86
N ALA A 14 15.76 12.49 -38.19
CA ALA A 14 15.95 12.45 -36.76
C ALA A 14 17.25 13.21 -36.39
N ALA A 15 17.14 14.20 -35.51
CA ALA A 15 18.30 14.88 -34.94
C ALA A 15 19.19 13.88 -34.16
N PRO A 16 20.53 14.04 -34.17
CA PRO A 16 21.43 13.18 -33.43
C PRO A 16 21.22 13.34 -31.91
N PRO A 17 21.42 12.28 -31.11
CA PRO A 17 21.32 12.35 -29.67
C PRO A 17 22.41 13.26 -29.08
N PRO A 18 22.15 13.93 -27.93
CA PRO A 18 23.17 14.72 -27.23
C PRO A 18 24.31 13.81 -26.72
N PRO A 19 25.56 14.32 -26.62
CA PRO A 19 26.68 13.55 -26.12
C PRO A 19 26.50 13.17 -24.64
N GLU A 20 26.89 11.94 -24.30
CA GLU A 20 26.93 11.43 -22.92
C GLU A 20 28.01 12.18 -22.10
N PRO A 21 27.77 12.50 -20.81
CA PRO A 21 28.78 13.10 -19.96
C PRO A 21 29.87 12.09 -19.59
N GLU A 22 31.14 12.48 -19.73
CA GLU A 22 32.28 11.66 -19.32
C GLU A 22 32.37 11.52 -17.78
N PRO A 23 32.85 10.38 -17.26
CA PRO A 23 33.03 10.19 -15.82
C PRO A 23 34.20 11.04 -15.31
N VAL A 24 33.87 12.03 -14.48
CA VAL A 24 34.85 12.81 -13.72
C VAL A 24 35.28 11.98 -12.50
N VAL A 25 36.52 11.51 -12.49
CA VAL A 25 37.15 10.89 -11.31
C VAL A 25 37.77 11.99 -10.45
N GLU A 26 37.13 12.31 -9.34
CA GLU A 26 37.67 13.17 -8.27
C GLU A 26 38.41 12.29 -7.22
N PRO A 27 39.51 12.79 -6.60
CA PRO A 27 40.31 12.00 -5.67
C PRO A 27 39.61 11.81 -4.32
N VAL A 28 39.69 10.57 -3.81
CA VAL A 28 39.22 10.19 -2.46
C VAL A 28 39.95 10.96 -1.37
N ALA A 29 39.19 11.64 -0.52
CA ALA A 29 39.67 12.25 0.70
C ALA A 29 40.01 11.18 1.77
N ASP A 30 40.93 11.58 2.64
CA ASP A 30 41.60 10.88 3.75
C ASP A 30 40.72 9.94 4.60
N THR A 31 41.21 8.71 4.84
CA THR A 31 40.47 7.61 5.49
C THR A 31 40.70 7.48 7.00
N THR A 32 41.25 8.49 7.67
CA THR A 32 41.61 8.36 9.10
C THR A 32 40.49 8.73 10.09
N ASP A 33 39.44 9.44 9.68
CA ASP A 33 38.39 9.95 10.61
C ASP A 33 37.18 9.01 10.79
N VAL A 34 37.01 8.02 9.92
CA VAL A 34 35.81 7.15 9.92
C VAL A 34 35.91 6.00 10.95
N ALA A 35 37.13 5.69 11.40
CA ALA A 35 37.38 4.64 12.37
C ALA A 35 37.21 5.14 13.81
N GLU A 36 37.62 6.37 14.09
CA GLU A 36 37.43 7.01 15.41
C GLU A 36 35.95 7.31 15.66
N ALA A 37 35.23 7.88 14.69
CA ALA A 37 33.78 8.10 14.81
C ALA A 37 32.97 6.80 15.01
N ARG A 38 33.43 5.68 14.45
CA ARG A 38 32.82 4.36 14.66
C ARG A 38 33.13 3.78 16.04
N ALA A 39 34.29 4.09 16.61
CA ALA A 39 34.65 3.64 17.95
C ALA A 39 33.87 4.41 19.02
N GLU A 40 33.71 5.73 18.88
CA GLU A 40 32.92 6.55 19.82
C GLU A 40 31.43 6.20 19.81
N THR A 41 30.86 5.95 18.62
CA THR A 41 29.47 5.49 18.49
C THR A 41 29.28 4.10 19.11
N ALA A 42 30.26 3.19 18.98
CA ALA A 42 30.18 1.85 19.54
C ALA A 42 30.21 1.83 21.08
N GLU A 43 30.97 2.74 21.70
CA GLU A 43 31.01 2.91 23.16
C GLU A 43 29.68 3.49 23.70
N GLU A 44 29.05 4.42 22.96
CA GLU A 44 27.73 4.97 23.32
C GLU A 44 26.64 3.88 23.29
N PHE A 45 26.63 3.03 22.25
CA PHE A 45 25.70 1.90 22.14
C PHE A 45 25.96 0.77 23.16
N ASN A 46 27.19 0.59 23.63
CA ASN A 46 27.52 -0.40 24.67
C ASN A 46 27.14 0.05 26.08
N SER A 47 26.83 1.33 26.28
CA SER A 47 26.46 1.92 27.58
C SER A 47 24.95 2.10 27.78
N TYR A 48 24.12 1.66 26.81
CA TYR A 48 22.68 1.77 26.90
C TYR A 48 22.10 0.69 27.83
N ASP A 49 21.86 1.05 29.09
CA ASP A 49 21.18 0.22 30.11
C ASP A 49 19.64 0.29 30.01
N GLY A 50 19.08 0.73 28.88
CA GLY A 50 17.63 0.77 28.67
C GLY A 50 17.05 -0.58 28.25
N ASP A 51 15.72 -0.67 28.23
CA ASP A 51 14.99 -1.91 27.87
C ASP A 51 15.56 -2.52 26.58
N SER A 52 15.89 -3.81 26.64
CA SER A 52 16.41 -4.53 25.49
C SER A 52 15.37 -4.57 24.37
N ALA A 53 15.81 -4.76 23.14
CA ALA A 53 14.91 -4.94 22.00
C ALA A 53 13.89 -6.09 22.23
N ALA A 54 14.24 -7.08 23.07
CA ALA A 54 13.35 -8.15 23.49
C ALA A 54 12.29 -7.66 24.51
N GLU A 55 12.68 -6.85 25.49
CA GLU A 55 11.76 -6.28 26.49
C GLU A 55 10.81 -5.25 25.87
N ILE A 56 11.27 -4.45 24.90
CA ILE A 56 10.42 -3.54 24.12
C ILE A 56 9.47 -4.33 23.21
N ALA A 57 9.89 -5.45 22.63
CA ALA A 57 9.01 -6.32 21.85
C ALA A 57 7.97 -7.06 22.73
N GLU A 58 8.29 -7.34 23.99
CA GLU A 58 7.40 -8.00 24.95
C GLU A 58 6.41 -7.01 25.59
N SER A 59 6.75 -5.73 25.66
CA SER A 59 5.91 -4.64 26.20
C SER A 59 5.25 -3.75 25.14
N ALA A 60 5.58 -3.94 23.85
CA ALA A 60 4.83 -3.34 22.76
C ALA A 60 3.37 -3.83 22.84
N PRO A 61 2.36 -2.96 22.73
CA PRO A 61 1.02 -3.43 22.49
C PRO A 61 1.06 -4.19 21.18
N THR A 62 1.08 -5.51 21.25
CA THR A 62 0.57 -6.33 20.16
C THR A 62 -0.83 -5.79 19.94
N THR A 63 -1.03 -5.02 18.89
CA THR A 63 -2.39 -4.65 18.51
C THR A 63 -2.96 -5.96 18.02
N GLY A 64 -3.48 -6.75 18.97
CA GLY A 64 -3.99 -8.08 18.72
C GLY A 64 -5.05 -7.97 17.65
N TYR A 65 -5.04 -8.93 16.74
CA TYR A 65 -6.06 -8.98 15.71
C TYR A 65 -7.45 -8.95 16.35
N SER A 66 -8.24 -7.97 15.94
CA SER A 66 -9.68 -7.92 16.19
C SER A 66 -10.32 -7.05 15.12
N LEU A 67 -11.58 -7.31 14.78
CA LEU A 67 -12.29 -6.54 13.74
C LEU A 67 -12.37 -5.05 14.08
N SER A 68 -12.59 -4.73 15.36
CA SER A 68 -12.60 -3.35 15.83
C SER A 68 -11.24 -2.67 15.69
N ALA A 69 -10.13 -3.36 15.99
CA ALA A 69 -8.79 -2.83 15.77
C ALA A 69 -8.55 -2.58 14.27
N VAL A 70 -8.80 -3.59 13.43
CA VAL A 70 -8.67 -3.48 11.96
C VAL A 70 -9.44 -2.29 11.42
N PHE A 71 -10.72 -2.14 11.81
CA PHE A 71 -11.54 -1.03 11.36
C PHE A 71 -11.04 0.33 11.87
N ASN A 72 -10.62 0.42 13.13
CA ASN A 72 -10.04 1.64 13.68
C ASN A 72 -8.73 2.04 12.97
N THR A 73 -7.91 1.08 12.56
CA THR A 73 -6.75 1.32 11.70
C THR A 73 -7.19 1.84 10.33
N ALA A 74 -8.16 1.18 9.69
CA ALA A 74 -8.67 1.59 8.39
C ALA A 74 -9.20 3.04 8.39
N LEU A 75 -9.91 3.45 9.45
CA LEU A 75 -10.45 4.81 9.60
C LEU A 75 -9.38 5.91 9.60
N GLN A 76 -8.15 5.61 10.04
CA GLN A 76 -7.05 6.59 10.05
C GLN A 76 -6.65 7.06 8.66
N TYR A 77 -6.97 6.26 7.62
CA TYR A 77 -6.65 6.56 6.24
C TYR A 77 -7.79 7.23 5.48
N GLN A 78 -8.88 7.60 6.16
CA GLN A 78 -9.94 8.39 5.54
C GLN A 78 -9.38 9.70 4.98
N GLY A 79 -9.70 10.00 3.72
CA GLY A 79 -9.18 11.17 3.00
C GLY A 79 -7.94 10.90 2.15
N VAL A 80 -7.24 9.77 2.30
CA VAL A 80 -6.12 9.40 1.42
C VAL A 80 -6.61 9.29 -0.03
N PRO A 81 -5.93 9.91 -1.01
CA PRO A 81 -6.35 9.88 -2.41
C PRO A 81 -6.39 8.46 -2.98
N TYR A 82 -7.29 8.25 -3.94
CA TYR A 82 -7.25 7.06 -4.77
C TYR A 82 -6.08 7.14 -5.76
N VAL A 83 -5.33 6.05 -5.89
CA VAL A 83 -4.30 5.84 -6.92
C VAL A 83 -4.42 4.42 -7.43
N PHE A 84 -4.60 4.22 -8.74
CA PHE A 84 -4.68 2.89 -9.33
C PHE A 84 -3.38 2.09 -9.07
N GLY A 85 -3.49 0.89 -8.49
CA GLY A 85 -2.35 0.09 -8.07
C GLY A 85 -1.71 0.56 -6.75
N GLY A 86 -2.28 1.57 -6.09
CA GLY A 86 -1.77 2.15 -4.85
C GLY A 86 -2.00 1.23 -3.65
N ALA A 87 -1.01 1.14 -2.77
CA ALA A 87 -0.99 0.23 -1.62
C ALA A 87 -0.32 0.84 -0.38
N ASP A 88 -0.21 2.17 -0.32
CA ASP A 88 0.41 2.86 0.81
C ASP A 88 -0.26 4.24 1.07
N PRO A 89 0.05 4.93 2.17
CA PRO A 89 -0.64 6.18 2.53
C PRO A 89 -0.42 7.36 1.57
N SER A 90 0.46 7.26 0.57
CA SER A 90 0.54 8.24 -0.52
C SER A 90 -0.62 8.10 -1.52
N GLY A 91 -1.26 6.92 -1.57
CA GLY A 91 -2.44 6.66 -2.36
C GLY A 91 -2.82 5.18 -2.39
N PHE A 92 -4.12 4.91 -2.41
CA PHE A 92 -4.65 3.55 -2.40
C PHE A 92 -5.58 3.27 -3.59
N ASP A 93 -5.58 2.04 -4.11
CA ASP A 93 -6.78 1.49 -4.74
C ASP A 93 -7.59 0.66 -3.72
N CYS A 94 -8.70 0.07 -4.16
CA CYS A 94 -9.62 -0.65 -3.27
C CYS A 94 -8.92 -1.79 -2.52
N SER A 95 -8.35 -2.74 -3.25
CA SER A 95 -7.72 -3.92 -2.66
C SER A 95 -6.35 -3.61 -2.03
N GLY A 96 -5.63 -2.60 -2.52
CA GLY A 96 -4.38 -2.12 -1.94
C GLY A 96 -4.60 -1.45 -0.59
N PHE A 97 -5.72 -0.73 -0.41
CA PHE A 97 -6.12 -0.22 0.90
C PHE A 97 -6.36 -1.34 1.90
N VAL A 98 -7.15 -2.36 1.52
CA VAL A 98 -7.43 -3.51 2.39
C VAL A 98 -6.13 -4.25 2.74
N MET A 99 -5.30 -4.52 1.72
CA MET A 99 -4.01 -5.19 1.89
C MET A 99 -3.12 -4.46 2.90
N TYR A 100 -3.01 -3.13 2.77
CA TYR A 100 -2.18 -2.32 3.64
C TYR A 100 -2.66 -2.32 5.09
N VAL A 101 -3.96 -2.26 5.34
CA VAL A 101 -4.50 -2.32 6.71
C VAL A 101 -4.23 -3.68 7.33
N PHE A 102 -4.52 -4.79 6.63
CA PHE A 102 -4.30 -6.14 7.18
C PHE A 102 -2.81 -6.47 7.38
N ALA A 103 -1.91 -5.89 6.58
CA ALA A 103 -0.47 -6.07 6.76
C ALA A 103 0.02 -5.57 8.13
N GLN A 104 -0.61 -4.54 8.70
CA GLN A 104 -0.29 -4.03 10.05
C GLN A 104 -0.64 -5.03 11.17
N TYR A 105 -1.48 -6.02 10.87
CA TYR A 105 -1.86 -7.11 11.76
C TYR A 105 -1.14 -8.42 11.40
N GLY A 106 -0.12 -8.37 10.54
CA GLY A 106 0.64 -9.55 10.12
C GLY A 106 -0.09 -10.46 9.12
N ILE A 107 -1.22 -10.01 8.56
CA ILE A 107 -2.01 -10.79 7.60
C ILE A 107 -1.66 -10.34 6.17
N SER A 108 -0.95 -11.20 5.44
CA SER A 108 -0.60 -10.95 4.04
C SER A 108 -1.82 -11.16 3.14
N MET A 109 -2.20 -10.11 2.40
CA MET A 109 -3.31 -10.14 1.44
C MET A 109 -2.81 -10.03 0.00
N PRO A 110 -3.45 -10.68 -0.98
CA PRO A 110 -3.20 -10.42 -2.39
C PRO A 110 -3.73 -9.03 -2.78
N HIS A 111 -3.09 -8.37 -3.75
CA HIS A 111 -3.59 -7.10 -4.32
C HIS A 111 -4.71 -7.38 -5.34
N SER A 112 -5.81 -7.98 -4.89
CA SER A 112 -6.98 -8.36 -5.70
C SER A 112 -8.20 -8.58 -4.81
N SER A 113 -9.28 -7.83 -5.04
CA SER A 113 -10.50 -7.91 -4.24
C SER A 113 -11.14 -9.29 -4.24
N THR A 114 -11.20 -9.95 -5.40
CA THR A 114 -11.71 -11.32 -5.52
C THR A 114 -10.88 -12.31 -4.72
N ALA A 115 -9.55 -12.21 -4.77
CA ALA A 115 -8.67 -13.12 -4.05
C ALA A 115 -8.70 -12.88 -2.54
N GLN A 116 -8.81 -11.62 -2.10
CA GLN A 116 -9.03 -11.28 -0.68
C GLN A 116 -10.36 -11.83 -0.17
N GLY A 117 -11.43 -11.71 -0.97
CA GLY A 117 -12.73 -12.30 -0.65
C GLY A 117 -12.67 -13.81 -0.41
N ALA A 118 -11.85 -14.52 -1.20
CA ALA A 118 -11.66 -15.97 -1.08
C ALA A 118 -10.88 -16.41 0.18
N MET A 119 -10.23 -15.48 0.88
CA MET A 119 -9.51 -15.78 2.14
C MET A 119 -10.43 -15.78 3.37
N GLY A 120 -11.61 -15.15 3.27
CA GLY A 120 -12.52 -14.98 4.39
C GLY A 120 -13.59 -16.06 4.48
N THR A 121 -14.26 -16.08 5.64
CA THR A 121 -15.48 -16.87 5.85
C THR A 121 -16.71 -15.99 5.59
N PRO A 122 -17.72 -16.44 4.82
CA PRO A 122 -18.92 -15.64 4.57
C PRO A 122 -19.68 -15.29 5.86
N VAL A 123 -20.14 -14.05 5.96
CA VAL A 123 -20.91 -13.52 7.10
C VAL A 123 -22.22 -12.89 6.60
N SER A 124 -23.31 -13.10 7.33
CA SER A 124 -24.58 -12.46 7.03
C SER A 124 -24.54 -10.97 7.37
N LEU A 125 -25.32 -10.13 6.70
CA LEU A 125 -25.38 -8.69 7.06
C LEU A 125 -25.80 -8.45 8.52
N ALA A 126 -26.60 -9.35 9.11
CA ALA A 126 -27.03 -9.27 10.50
C ALA A 126 -25.90 -9.57 11.50
N ASP A 127 -24.91 -10.38 11.09
CA ASP A 127 -23.74 -10.76 11.90
C ASP A 127 -22.48 -9.98 11.54
N ALA A 128 -22.57 -9.13 10.51
CA ALA A 128 -21.48 -8.32 10.01
C ALA A 128 -21.09 -7.24 11.03
N GLN A 129 -19.79 -7.09 11.23
CA GLN A 129 -19.20 -6.14 12.17
C GLN A 129 -18.24 -5.22 11.45
N PRO A 130 -18.06 -3.97 11.91
CA PRO A 130 -17.04 -3.11 11.37
C PRO A 130 -15.67 -3.80 11.37
N GLY A 131 -15.02 -3.82 10.21
CA GLY A 131 -13.76 -4.54 9.99
C GLY A 131 -13.89 -5.84 9.19
N ASP A 132 -15.10 -6.40 9.06
CA ASP A 132 -15.38 -7.40 8.01
C ASP A 132 -15.19 -6.76 6.62
N LEU A 133 -14.95 -7.57 5.59
CA LEU A 133 -14.79 -7.08 4.23
C LEU A 133 -16.08 -7.18 3.43
N VAL A 134 -16.43 -6.09 2.75
CA VAL A 134 -17.45 -6.07 1.71
C VAL A 134 -16.76 -6.36 0.38
N ILE A 135 -17.19 -7.40 -0.32
CA ILE A 135 -16.63 -7.84 -1.60
C ILE A 135 -17.67 -7.67 -2.70
N MET A 136 -17.28 -7.01 -3.79
CA MET A 136 -18.04 -6.78 -5.01
C MET A 136 -17.21 -7.22 -6.23
N ASP A 137 -17.85 -7.35 -7.40
CA ASP A 137 -17.12 -7.63 -8.63
C ASP A 137 -16.18 -6.46 -8.98
N GLY A 138 -14.87 -6.72 -8.91
CA GLY A 138 -13.83 -5.72 -9.15
C GLY A 138 -13.66 -4.66 -8.06
N HIS A 139 -14.28 -4.80 -6.88
CA HIS A 139 -14.20 -3.80 -5.81
C HIS A 139 -14.32 -4.40 -4.41
N ASP A 140 -13.70 -3.78 -3.42
CA ASP A 140 -13.81 -4.15 -2.00
C ASP A 140 -13.62 -2.97 -1.04
N GLY A 141 -13.77 -3.25 0.24
CA GLY A 141 -13.52 -2.33 1.34
C GLY A 141 -13.99 -2.92 2.66
N PHE A 142 -13.84 -2.15 3.74
CA PHE A 142 -14.27 -2.56 5.07
C PHE A 142 -15.75 -2.25 5.27
N TYR A 143 -16.52 -3.21 5.77
CA TYR A 143 -17.84 -2.94 6.30
C TYR A 143 -17.71 -1.90 7.42
N ALA A 144 -18.50 -0.84 7.35
CA ALA A 144 -18.46 0.29 8.27
C ALA A 144 -19.68 0.34 9.20
N GLY A 145 -20.49 -0.74 9.22
CA GLY A 145 -21.74 -0.80 9.96
C GLY A 145 -22.89 -0.07 9.25
N ASN A 146 -24.12 -0.39 9.66
CA ASN A 146 -25.35 0.25 9.15
C ASN A 146 -25.46 0.25 7.61
N GLY A 147 -25.00 -0.80 6.93
CA GLY A 147 -25.03 -0.88 5.47
C GLY A 147 -24.05 0.06 4.76
N ASN A 148 -23.00 0.52 5.43
CA ASN A 148 -21.96 1.36 4.85
C ASN A 148 -20.66 0.58 4.61
N ILE A 149 -19.85 1.13 3.71
CA ILE A 149 -18.51 0.65 3.36
C ILE A 149 -17.49 1.79 3.50
N LEU A 150 -16.33 1.49 4.06
CA LEU A 150 -15.12 2.30 4.03
C LEU A 150 -14.19 1.74 2.93
N HIS A 151 -13.92 2.53 1.89
CA HIS A 151 -13.14 2.07 0.73
C HIS A 151 -12.39 3.20 0.04
N ALA A 152 -11.41 2.85 -0.80
CA ALA A 152 -10.86 3.73 -1.83
C ALA A 152 -11.67 3.54 -3.13
N PRO A 153 -12.47 4.53 -3.58
CA PRO A 153 -13.52 4.29 -4.58
C PRO A 153 -13.04 4.26 -6.04
N TYR A 154 -12.40 5.34 -6.51
CA TYR A 154 -12.02 5.56 -7.91
C TYR A 154 -11.12 6.81 -8.04
N GLU A 155 -10.49 6.95 -9.21
CA GLU A 155 -9.63 8.07 -9.59
C GLU A 155 -10.26 9.45 -9.32
N GLY A 156 -9.54 10.33 -8.62
CA GLY A 156 -10.01 11.67 -8.28
C GLY A 156 -10.92 11.75 -7.06
N ALA A 157 -11.18 10.63 -6.38
CA ALA A 157 -11.78 10.60 -5.06
C ALA A 157 -10.77 10.12 -4.01
N SER A 158 -11.19 10.13 -2.75
CA SER A 158 -10.39 9.70 -1.60
C SER A 158 -11.11 8.62 -0.80
N VAL A 159 -10.36 7.90 0.04
CA VAL A 159 -10.89 6.93 1.00
C VAL A 159 -12.01 7.57 1.81
N ARG A 160 -13.18 6.95 1.82
CA ARG A 160 -14.37 7.49 2.48
C ARG A 160 -15.35 6.41 2.91
N VAL A 161 -16.21 6.76 3.86
CA VAL A 161 -17.39 5.99 4.21
C VAL A 161 -18.56 6.41 3.31
N GLN A 162 -19.29 5.45 2.75
CA GLN A 162 -20.56 5.71 2.07
C GLN A 162 -21.51 4.50 2.15
N PRO A 163 -22.80 4.66 1.85
CA PRO A 163 -23.71 3.52 1.74
C PRO A 163 -23.25 2.52 0.69
N ILE A 164 -23.45 1.23 0.95
CA ILE A 164 -23.29 0.20 -0.07
C ILE A 164 -24.39 0.42 -1.13
N TRP A 165 -23.97 0.67 -2.37
CA TRP A 165 -24.85 1.14 -3.43
C TRP A 165 -25.46 0.03 -4.29
N THR A 166 -25.05 -1.23 -4.09
CA THR A 166 -25.51 -2.40 -4.83
C THR A 166 -26.03 -3.47 -3.88
N SER A 167 -26.92 -4.34 -4.37
CA SER A 167 -27.29 -5.59 -3.70
C SER A 167 -26.31 -6.73 -4.00
N ASP A 168 -25.50 -6.58 -5.04
CA ASP A 168 -24.58 -7.62 -5.52
C ASP A 168 -23.24 -7.52 -4.79
N TYR A 169 -23.27 -7.84 -3.49
CA TYR A 169 -22.08 -7.93 -2.65
C TYR A 169 -22.16 -9.14 -1.72
N SER A 170 -21.01 -9.52 -1.19
CA SER A 170 -20.89 -10.46 -0.08
C SER A 170 -20.10 -9.83 1.05
N ILE A 171 -20.30 -10.30 2.27
CA ILE A 171 -19.47 -9.93 3.42
C ILE A 171 -18.67 -11.14 3.84
N VAL A 172 -17.36 -10.97 4.02
CA VAL A 172 -16.47 -12.02 4.51
C VAL A 172 -15.69 -11.55 5.73
N ARG A 173 -15.42 -12.47 6.64
CA ARG A 173 -14.59 -12.26 7.82
C ARG A 173 -13.26 -12.96 7.65
N ILE A 174 -12.19 -12.17 7.73
CA ILE A 174 -10.82 -12.66 7.69
C ILE A 174 -10.47 -13.25 9.07
N PRO A 175 -9.87 -14.46 9.14
CA PRO A 175 -9.36 -14.99 10.40
C PRO A 175 -8.07 -14.25 10.83
N GLY A 176 -7.89 -14.11 12.14
CA GLY A 176 -6.68 -13.57 12.76
C GLY A 176 -5.59 -14.58 13.01
#